data_AF-A0A371B1I8-F1
#
_entry.id   AF-A0A371B1I8-F1
#
_cell.length_a   1.000
_cell.length_b   1.000
_cell.length_c   1.000
_cell.angle_alpha   90.00
_cell.angle_beta   90.00
_cell.angle_gamma   90.00
#
_symmetry.space_group_name_H-M   'P 1'
#
loop_
_entity.id
_entity.type
_entity.pdbx_description
1 polymer ?
#
loop_
_entity_poly.entity_id
_entity_poly.type
_entity_poly.pdbx_seq_one_letter_code
_entity_poly.pdbx_strand_id
1 'polypeptide(L)'
;MTFEQAVLPILAGLAVGNVSASHVISNPNEWELVWSDEFDGIQLDRSKWIPEISCWGGGNNERQCYTDRTKNIRVSNGYLRLIAYKEKFHGPDRPPEIAANPNPKKAQPYTSGKIRTLGLSSWKYGKVEFRAKPPKGQGTWPAVWMMPSENFYGRWPLSGEIDILEGVNLGTTCPQCDGNVGENRMISALHFGDYPPKNLVRDTRVALPSHALPSDDFHVWTLEWGEGLMHFYLDGRKYWELTEKDWSSASPKAKGNPVAPFDQRFYIMANLAIGGKLSEDNNDKGVAKNVVPAEFAIDWIRIYQCRGDREKGLACMKGVEGDK
;
A
#
# COMPACT_ATOMS: atom_id res chain seq x y z
N MET A 1 1.55 -56.56 -72.68
CA MET A 1 2.58 -55.81 -73.41
C MET A 1 3.42 -55.08 -72.39
N THR A 2 4.71 -55.33 -72.44
CA THR A 2 5.80 -54.73 -71.66
C THR A 2 5.77 -53.20 -71.71
N PHE A 3 6.13 -52.53 -70.63
CA PHE A 3 7.43 -51.86 -70.50
C PHE A 3 7.59 -51.28 -69.09
N GLU A 4 8.74 -51.60 -68.48
CA GLU A 4 9.29 -51.00 -67.27
C GLU A 4 9.65 -49.54 -67.49
N GLN A 5 9.60 -48.73 -66.43
CA GLN A 5 10.62 -47.71 -66.19
C GLN A 5 10.75 -47.43 -64.68
N ALA A 6 11.96 -47.67 -64.18
CA ALA A 6 12.39 -47.44 -62.81
C ALA A 6 12.64 -45.94 -62.55
N VAL A 7 12.33 -45.49 -61.33
CA VAL A 7 12.72 -44.17 -60.82
C VAL A 7 13.35 -44.37 -59.43
N LEU A 8 14.61 -43.93 -59.27
CA LEU A 8 15.34 -43.89 -58.00
C LEU A 8 14.69 -42.89 -57.02
N PRO A 9 14.65 -43.16 -55.70
CA PRO A 9 14.31 -42.15 -54.72
C PRO A 9 15.56 -41.34 -54.32
N ILE A 10 15.40 -40.01 -54.32
CA ILE A 10 16.36 -39.04 -53.78
C ILE A 10 16.33 -39.13 -52.25
N LEU A 11 17.48 -39.40 -51.61
CA LEU A 11 17.63 -39.24 -50.16
C LEU A 11 17.57 -37.75 -49.80
N ALA A 12 16.51 -37.33 -49.12
CA ALA A 12 16.45 -36.03 -48.46
C ALA A 12 17.19 -36.12 -47.10
N GLY A 13 18.32 -35.44 -46.99
CA GLY A 13 19.03 -35.26 -45.73
C GLY A 13 18.24 -34.35 -44.79
N LEU A 14 17.80 -34.89 -43.65
CA LEU A 14 17.29 -34.10 -42.53
C LEU A 14 18.46 -33.40 -41.85
N ALA A 15 18.58 -32.08 -42.07
CA ALA A 15 19.43 -31.23 -41.25
C ALA A 15 18.76 -31.05 -39.89
N VAL A 16 19.32 -31.68 -38.86
CA VAL A 16 18.96 -31.44 -37.46
C VAL A 16 19.55 -30.07 -37.08
N GLY A 17 18.71 -29.04 -37.09
CA GLY A 17 19.07 -27.73 -36.57
C GLY A 17 19.19 -27.79 -35.05
N ASN A 18 20.40 -27.60 -34.53
CA ASN A 18 20.63 -27.36 -33.11
C ASN A 18 19.96 -26.03 -32.72
N VAL A 19 18.86 -26.11 -31.98
CA VAL A 19 18.30 -24.95 -31.29
C VAL A 19 19.15 -24.72 -30.04
N SER A 20 20.14 -23.84 -30.13
CA SER A 20 20.80 -23.30 -28.95
C SER A 20 19.80 -22.49 -28.16
N ALA A 21 19.44 -22.97 -26.96
CA ALA A 21 18.70 -22.19 -25.98
C ALA A 21 19.54 -20.96 -25.62
N SER A 22 19.12 -19.79 -26.09
CA SER A 22 19.65 -18.50 -25.63
C SER A 22 19.34 -18.38 -24.15
N HIS A 23 20.37 -18.46 -23.31
CA HIS A 23 20.28 -18.09 -21.90
C HIS A 23 19.98 -16.58 -21.86
N VAL A 24 18.73 -16.21 -21.56
CA VAL A 24 18.39 -14.82 -21.25
C VAL A 24 19.09 -14.50 -19.94
N ILE A 25 20.24 -13.82 -20.02
CA ILE A 25 20.90 -13.27 -18.84
C ILE A 25 19.98 -12.16 -18.34
N SER A 26 19.19 -12.46 -17.32
CA SER A 26 18.33 -11.47 -16.69
C SER A 26 19.18 -10.42 -15.98
N ASN A 27 18.82 -9.14 -16.12
CA ASN A 27 19.53 -8.05 -15.46
C ASN A 27 19.44 -8.22 -13.93
N PRO A 28 20.56 -8.31 -13.19
CA PRO A 28 20.52 -8.41 -11.73
C PRO A 28 19.95 -7.14 -11.06
N ASN A 29 19.98 -5.99 -11.74
CA ASN A 29 19.46 -4.71 -11.24
C ASN A 29 17.99 -4.49 -11.65
N GLU A 30 17.21 -5.57 -11.76
CA GLU A 30 15.80 -5.53 -12.10
C GLU A 30 14.91 -5.90 -10.90
N TRP A 31 13.77 -5.20 -10.80
CA TRP A 31 12.71 -5.52 -9.85
C TRP A 31 12.07 -6.87 -10.20
N GLU A 32 12.15 -7.83 -9.29
CA GLU A 32 11.51 -9.15 -9.41
C GLU A 32 10.24 -9.19 -8.58
N LEU A 33 9.10 -9.57 -9.18
CA LEU A 33 7.84 -9.76 -8.46
C LEU A 33 7.98 -10.94 -7.50
N VAL A 34 7.82 -10.70 -6.20
CA VAL A 34 7.94 -11.72 -5.14
C VAL A 34 6.60 -12.06 -4.48
N TRP A 35 5.62 -11.17 -4.58
CA TRP A 35 4.28 -11.38 -4.05
C TRP A 35 3.28 -10.46 -4.75
N SER A 36 2.06 -10.93 -4.98
CA SER A 36 0.97 -10.09 -5.43
C SER A 36 -0.40 -10.59 -5.00
N ASP A 37 -1.38 -9.70 -5.03
CA ASP A 37 -2.78 -10.03 -5.13
C ASP A 37 -3.43 -9.18 -6.22
N GLU A 38 -4.00 -9.85 -7.22
CA GLU A 38 -4.72 -9.24 -8.35
C GLU A 38 -6.24 -9.22 -8.11
N PHE A 39 -6.70 -9.77 -6.97
CA PHE A 39 -8.12 -9.76 -6.57
C PHE A 39 -9.09 -10.35 -7.61
N ASP A 40 -8.63 -11.26 -8.47
CA ASP A 40 -9.41 -11.98 -9.49
C ASP A 40 -10.39 -13.03 -8.92
N GLY A 41 -10.28 -13.31 -7.63
CA GLY A 41 -11.16 -14.25 -6.93
C GLY A 41 -12.58 -13.74 -6.74
N ILE A 42 -13.38 -14.54 -6.03
CA ILE A 42 -14.76 -14.18 -5.64
C ILE A 42 -14.89 -13.79 -4.16
N GLN A 43 -13.79 -13.86 -3.41
CA GLN A 43 -13.70 -13.56 -1.98
C GLN A 43 -12.27 -13.18 -1.62
N LEU A 44 -12.08 -12.59 -0.44
CA LEU A 44 -10.74 -12.25 0.06
C LEU A 44 -9.90 -13.52 0.25
N ASP A 45 -8.69 -13.54 -0.33
CA ASP A 45 -7.73 -14.63 -0.11
C ASP A 45 -7.17 -14.56 1.32
N ARG A 46 -7.64 -15.49 2.17
CA ARG A 46 -7.24 -15.57 3.58
C ARG A 46 -5.83 -16.07 3.79
N SER A 47 -5.20 -16.66 2.77
CA SER A 47 -3.77 -17.00 2.83
C SER A 47 -2.88 -15.76 2.70
N LYS A 48 -3.44 -14.66 2.18
CA LYS A 48 -2.75 -13.39 1.97
C LYS A 48 -3.18 -12.29 2.95
N TRP A 49 -4.46 -12.31 3.38
CA TRP A 49 -5.05 -11.20 4.12
C TRP A 49 -5.82 -11.61 5.37
N ILE A 50 -5.52 -10.90 6.46
CA ILE A 50 -6.28 -10.92 7.71
C ILE A 50 -7.05 -9.60 7.86
N PRO A 51 -8.38 -9.63 7.97
CA PRO A 51 -9.16 -8.45 8.33
C PRO A 51 -8.83 -7.95 9.74
N GLU A 52 -8.88 -6.64 9.92
CA GLU A 52 -9.02 -6.10 11.26
C GLU A 52 -10.49 -6.13 11.69
N ILE A 53 -10.74 -6.60 12.92
CA ILE A 53 -12.06 -6.55 13.56
C ILE A 53 -11.91 -5.75 14.85
N SER A 54 -12.29 -4.48 14.81
CA SER A 54 -12.18 -3.57 15.95
C SER A 54 -13.09 -2.35 15.78
N CYS A 55 -13.43 -1.68 16.88
CA CYS A 55 -14.14 -0.40 16.93
C CYS A 55 -13.25 0.69 17.54
N TRP A 56 -11.94 0.48 17.48
CA TRP A 56 -10.92 1.17 18.28
C TRP A 56 -10.89 2.66 18.00
N GLY A 57 -10.97 3.01 16.72
CA GLY A 57 -10.74 4.35 16.21
C GLY A 57 -9.27 4.62 15.88
N GLY A 58 -8.42 3.58 15.80
CA GLY A 58 -7.04 3.65 15.32
C GLY A 58 -6.05 4.45 16.18
N GLY A 59 -6.48 4.94 17.35
CA GLY A 59 -5.75 5.99 18.08
C GLY A 59 -6.00 7.41 17.54
N ASN A 60 -6.80 7.53 16.48
CA ASN A 60 -7.07 8.77 15.74
C ASN A 60 -8.51 9.29 15.93
N ASN A 61 -9.28 8.72 16.86
CA ASN A 61 -10.70 9.02 17.07
C ASN A 61 -11.60 8.73 15.85
N GLU A 62 -11.23 7.73 15.04
CA GLU A 62 -12.05 7.30 13.89
C GLU A 62 -13.40 6.72 14.36
N ARG A 63 -14.42 6.82 13.51
CA ARG A 63 -15.84 6.60 13.85
C ARG A 63 -16.42 5.29 13.29
N GLN A 64 -15.60 4.39 12.77
CA GLN A 64 -16.03 3.09 12.24
C GLN A 64 -15.67 1.92 13.14
N CYS A 65 -16.45 0.86 13.07
CA CYS A 65 -15.98 -0.49 13.36
C CYS A 65 -15.49 -1.14 12.06
N TYR A 66 -14.25 -1.62 12.04
CA TYR A 66 -13.80 -2.54 11.00
C TYR A 66 -14.42 -3.92 11.22
N THR A 67 -14.91 -4.55 10.15
CA THR A 67 -15.57 -5.87 10.21
C THR A 67 -15.11 -6.78 9.08
N ASP A 68 -15.27 -8.09 9.27
CA ASP A 68 -15.01 -9.11 8.25
C ASP A 68 -16.27 -9.48 7.44
N ARG A 69 -17.26 -8.59 7.38
CA ARG A 69 -18.49 -8.86 6.63
C ARG A 69 -18.23 -8.60 5.15
N THR A 70 -18.81 -9.43 4.28
CA THR A 70 -18.77 -9.24 2.81
C THR A 70 -19.37 -7.91 2.35
N LYS A 71 -20.22 -7.30 3.19
CA LYS A 71 -20.72 -5.94 3.00
C LYS A 71 -19.60 -4.90 3.08
N ASN A 72 -18.61 -5.09 3.95
CA ASN A 72 -17.52 -4.14 4.19
C ASN A 72 -16.22 -4.50 3.47
N ILE A 73 -15.98 -5.79 3.18
CA ILE A 73 -14.82 -6.28 2.44
C ILE A 73 -15.33 -7.21 1.32
N ARG A 74 -15.21 -6.77 0.08
CA ARG A 74 -15.70 -7.52 -1.08
C ARG A 74 -14.62 -7.66 -2.13
N VAL A 75 -14.40 -8.87 -2.62
CA VAL A 75 -13.58 -9.13 -3.80
C VAL A 75 -14.51 -9.56 -4.93
N SER A 76 -14.49 -8.82 -6.04
CA SER A 76 -15.32 -9.12 -7.21
C SER A 76 -14.87 -8.29 -8.41
N ASN A 77 -14.92 -8.88 -9.61
CA ASN A 77 -14.58 -8.24 -10.89
C ASN A 77 -13.14 -7.70 -10.92
N GLY A 78 -12.17 -8.44 -10.38
CA GLY A 78 -10.75 -8.03 -10.35
C GLY A 78 -10.46 -6.90 -9.36
N TYR A 79 -11.33 -6.66 -8.38
CA TYR A 79 -11.15 -5.59 -7.40
C TYR A 79 -11.41 -6.06 -5.99
N LEU A 80 -10.55 -5.65 -5.07
CA LEU A 80 -10.88 -5.49 -3.66
C LEU A 80 -11.65 -4.18 -3.48
N ARG A 81 -12.73 -4.24 -2.69
CA ARG A 81 -13.58 -3.12 -2.32
C ARG A 81 -13.73 -3.07 -0.81
N LEU A 82 -13.22 -2.01 -0.21
CA LEU A 82 -13.41 -1.68 1.19
C LEU A 82 -14.52 -0.64 1.28
N ILE A 83 -15.66 -1.03 1.86
CA ILE A 83 -16.90 -0.25 1.77
C ILE A 83 -17.35 0.17 3.17
N ALA A 84 -17.52 1.48 3.34
CA ALA A 84 -18.02 2.07 4.56
C ALA A 84 -19.54 2.27 4.51
N TYR A 85 -20.24 2.01 5.61
CA TYR A 85 -21.69 2.22 5.75
C TYR A 85 -22.04 2.92 7.06
N LYS A 86 -23.12 3.71 7.05
CA LYS A 86 -23.75 4.24 8.26
C LYS A 86 -24.56 3.14 8.90
N GLU A 87 -24.07 2.64 10.02
CA GLU A 87 -24.64 1.51 10.73
C GLU A 87 -24.08 1.52 12.15
N LYS A 88 -24.93 1.71 13.16
CA LYS A 88 -24.50 1.58 14.54
C LYS A 88 -24.12 0.12 14.80
N PHE A 89 -22.85 -0.12 15.07
CA PHE A 89 -22.30 -1.46 15.23
C PHE A 89 -21.55 -1.58 16.56
N HIS A 90 -21.62 -2.75 17.18
CA HIS A 90 -20.89 -3.07 18.41
C HIS A 90 -19.87 -4.16 18.11
N GLY A 91 -18.62 -3.90 18.44
CA GLY A 91 -17.52 -4.84 18.23
C GLY A 91 -16.49 -4.74 19.34
N PRO A 92 -15.38 -5.49 19.25
CA PRO A 92 -14.28 -5.38 20.18
C PRO A 92 -13.72 -3.95 20.14
N ASP A 93 -13.33 -3.39 21.28
CA ASP A 93 -12.72 -2.06 21.33
C ASP A 93 -11.41 -2.10 20.54
N ARG A 94 -10.53 -3.05 20.80
CA ARG A 94 -9.21 -3.11 20.14
C ARG A 94 -9.06 -4.34 19.25
N PRO A 95 -8.17 -4.29 18.23
CA PRO A 95 -7.78 -5.51 17.53
C PRO A 95 -7.00 -6.43 18.51
N PRO A 96 -7.04 -7.75 18.31
CA PRO A 96 -6.62 -8.73 19.31
C PRO A 96 -5.15 -8.60 19.70
N GLU A 97 -4.31 -8.07 18.82
CA GLU A 97 -2.86 -7.96 19.04
C GLU A 97 -2.50 -6.93 20.13
N ILE A 98 -3.40 -6.01 20.48
CA ILE A 98 -3.19 -4.95 21.48
C ILE A 98 -4.36 -4.82 22.47
N ALA A 99 -5.26 -5.81 22.50
CA ALA A 99 -6.44 -5.80 23.34
C ALA A 99 -6.13 -6.26 24.77
N ALA A 100 -6.92 -5.74 25.73
CA ALA A 100 -7.00 -6.34 27.05
C ALA A 100 -7.75 -7.69 27.00
N ASN A 101 -7.59 -8.51 28.03
CA ASN A 101 -8.34 -9.76 28.19
C ASN A 101 -9.21 -9.72 29.47
N PRO A 102 -10.56 -9.70 29.35
CA PRO A 102 -11.35 -9.73 28.11
C PRO A 102 -11.30 -8.41 27.34
N ASN A 103 -11.49 -8.48 26.02
CA ASN A 103 -11.55 -7.30 25.17
C ASN A 103 -12.92 -6.62 25.33
N PRO A 104 -12.99 -5.38 25.86
CA PRO A 104 -14.27 -4.68 26.03
C PRO A 104 -14.94 -4.42 24.69
N LYS A 105 -16.26 -4.25 24.68
CA LYS A 105 -16.99 -3.87 23.47
C LYS A 105 -17.16 -2.35 23.39
N LYS A 106 -17.09 -1.82 22.17
CA LYS A 106 -17.36 -0.40 21.86
C LYS A 106 -18.35 -0.31 20.70
N ALA A 107 -19.17 0.74 20.72
CA ALA A 107 -20.11 1.04 19.66
C ALA A 107 -19.58 2.18 18.78
N GLN A 108 -19.73 2.06 17.47
CA GLN A 108 -19.40 3.12 16.51
C GLN A 108 -20.56 3.32 15.52
N PRO A 109 -20.76 4.54 14.98
CA PRO A 109 -21.87 4.86 14.08
C PRO A 109 -21.66 4.39 12.64
N TYR A 110 -20.45 3.96 12.27
CA TYR A 110 -20.13 3.45 10.95
C TYR A 110 -19.53 2.05 11.02
N THR A 111 -19.59 1.33 9.90
CA THR A 111 -18.79 0.11 9.66
C THR A 111 -17.94 0.29 8.42
N SER A 112 -16.78 -0.35 8.36
CA SER A 112 -15.89 -0.32 7.19
C SER A 112 -15.00 -1.57 7.11
N GLY A 113 -14.12 -1.62 6.10
CA GLY A 113 -13.14 -2.68 5.88
C GLY A 113 -11.70 -2.22 6.13
N LYS A 114 -10.91 -3.10 6.73
CA LYS A 114 -9.45 -3.01 6.83
C LYS A 114 -8.85 -4.41 6.70
N ILE A 115 -7.85 -4.57 5.84
CA ILE A 115 -7.15 -5.83 5.63
C ILE A 115 -5.65 -5.65 5.83
N ARG A 116 -4.98 -6.69 6.33
CA ARG A 116 -3.58 -6.66 6.76
C ARG A 116 -2.88 -7.94 6.30
N THR A 117 -1.63 -7.83 5.88
CA THR A 117 -0.75 -9.00 5.69
C THR A 117 -0.06 -9.43 7.01
N LEU A 118 -0.42 -8.80 8.14
CA LEU A 118 0.12 -9.08 9.47
C LEU A 118 0.04 -10.57 9.82
N GLY A 119 1.19 -11.15 10.19
CA GLY A 119 1.33 -12.56 10.54
C GLY A 119 1.36 -13.52 9.34
N LEU A 120 1.18 -13.01 8.11
CA LEU A 120 1.21 -13.80 6.87
C LEU A 120 2.41 -13.46 5.99
N SER A 121 2.65 -12.17 5.76
CA SER A 121 3.73 -11.70 4.89
C SER A 121 4.18 -10.30 5.30
N SER A 122 5.47 -10.05 5.11
CA SER A 122 6.10 -8.75 5.33
C SER A 122 7.38 -8.67 4.53
N TRP A 123 7.92 -7.47 4.32
CA TRP A 123 9.11 -7.26 3.50
C TRP A 123 10.01 -6.21 4.13
N LYS A 124 11.33 -6.39 4.00
CA LYS A 124 12.33 -5.37 4.26
C LYS A 124 12.89 -4.99 2.89
N TYR A 125 12.78 -3.71 2.56
CA TYR A 125 13.13 -3.16 1.25
C TYR A 125 12.38 -3.80 0.09
N GLY A 126 12.41 -3.11 -1.05
CA GLY A 126 11.70 -3.52 -2.26
C GLY A 126 10.96 -2.37 -2.92
N LYS A 127 10.10 -2.74 -3.87
CA LYS A 127 9.11 -1.85 -4.46
C LYS A 127 7.72 -2.33 -4.08
N VAL A 128 6.95 -1.47 -3.44
CA VAL A 128 5.52 -1.66 -3.20
C VAL A 128 4.77 -0.86 -4.25
N GLU A 129 3.90 -1.52 -4.99
CA GLU A 129 3.13 -0.88 -6.05
C GLU A 129 1.68 -1.34 -5.95
N PHE A 130 0.73 -0.41 -6.09
CA PHE A 130 -0.68 -0.75 -6.12
C PHE A 130 -1.46 0.22 -6.98
N ARG A 131 -2.55 -0.28 -7.57
CA ARG A 131 -3.47 0.52 -8.36
C ARG A 131 -4.80 0.65 -7.63
N ALA A 132 -5.19 1.87 -7.28
CA ALA A 132 -6.35 2.11 -6.43
C ALA A 132 -7.12 3.38 -6.81
N LYS A 133 -8.41 3.38 -6.47
CA LYS A 133 -9.33 4.51 -6.61
C LYS A 133 -9.98 4.83 -5.25
N PRO A 134 -9.51 5.85 -4.53
CA PRO A 134 -10.13 6.33 -3.29
C PRO A 134 -11.53 6.93 -3.49
N PRO A 135 -12.41 6.92 -2.48
CA PRO A 135 -13.68 7.63 -2.53
C PRO A 135 -13.53 9.14 -2.36
N LYS A 136 -14.55 9.89 -2.80
CA LYS A 136 -14.78 11.29 -2.40
C LYS A 136 -15.53 11.37 -1.08
N GLY A 137 -15.46 12.53 -0.44
CA GLY A 137 -16.45 12.98 0.53
C GLY A 137 -15.90 13.34 1.91
N GLN A 138 -16.57 14.31 2.55
CA GLN A 138 -16.21 14.85 3.85
C GLN A 138 -16.33 13.79 4.96
N GLY A 139 -15.18 13.41 5.48
CA GLY A 139 -14.99 12.40 6.51
C GLY A 139 -14.45 11.07 5.98
N THR A 140 -14.25 10.88 4.67
CA THR A 140 -13.57 9.66 4.18
C THR A 140 -12.07 9.75 4.39
N TRP A 141 -11.46 8.66 4.82
CA TRP A 141 -10.01 8.51 4.97
C TRP A 141 -9.52 7.14 4.48
N PRO A 142 -9.44 6.91 3.15
CA PRO A 142 -8.75 5.76 2.57
C PRO A 142 -7.24 5.80 2.84
N ALA A 143 -6.66 4.64 3.14
CA ALA A 143 -5.22 4.50 3.28
C ALA A 143 -4.68 3.15 2.76
N VAL A 144 -3.46 3.19 2.18
CA VAL A 144 -2.59 2.03 1.96
C VAL A 144 -1.23 2.36 2.54
N TRP A 145 -0.83 1.58 3.54
CA TRP A 145 0.25 1.91 4.44
C TRP A 145 0.88 0.64 5.01
N MET A 146 1.98 0.83 5.71
CA MET A 146 2.81 -0.26 6.22
C MET A 146 3.20 -0.02 7.67
N MET A 147 3.24 -1.11 8.44
CA MET A 147 3.68 -1.12 9.83
C MET A 147 4.71 -2.22 10.06
N PRO A 148 5.60 -2.08 11.05
CA PRO A 148 6.62 -3.08 11.34
C PRO A 148 5.96 -4.38 11.81
N SER A 149 6.48 -5.50 11.32
CA SER A 149 6.01 -6.85 11.71
C SER A 149 6.33 -7.14 13.18
N GLU A 150 7.43 -6.57 13.65
CA GLU A 150 7.89 -6.68 15.03
C GLU A 150 8.23 -5.28 15.55
N ASN A 151 7.90 -5.03 16.82
CA ASN A 151 8.27 -3.81 17.51
C ASN A 151 9.74 -3.84 17.96
N PHE A 152 10.68 -4.11 17.04
CA PHE A 152 12.11 -4.33 17.36
C PHE A 152 12.70 -3.16 18.15
N TYR A 153 12.41 -1.92 17.72
CA TYR A 153 12.84 -0.68 18.38
C TYR A 153 11.91 -0.24 19.52
N GLY A 154 10.79 -0.93 19.72
CA GLY A 154 9.73 -0.59 20.67
C GLY A 154 8.41 -0.32 19.96
N ARG A 155 7.34 -0.09 20.73
CA ARG A 155 6.02 0.22 20.18
C ARG A 155 6.05 1.52 19.37
N TRP A 156 4.99 1.75 18.60
CA TRP A 156 4.83 2.97 17.82
C TRP A 156 5.14 4.26 18.62
N PRO A 157 5.86 5.24 18.04
CA PRO A 157 6.39 5.26 16.67
C PRO A 157 7.83 4.74 16.55
N LEU A 158 8.41 4.17 17.61
CA LEU A 158 9.85 3.86 17.65
C LEU A 158 10.29 2.90 16.54
N SER A 159 9.39 2.01 16.10
CA SER A 159 9.64 1.03 15.03
C SER A 159 9.13 1.48 13.65
N GLY A 160 8.67 2.73 13.51
CA GLY A 160 8.27 3.31 12.23
C GLY A 160 6.84 3.02 11.78
N GLU A 161 6.38 3.81 10.81
CA GLU A 161 5.16 3.67 10.01
C GLU A 161 5.44 4.32 8.65
N ILE A 162 4.98 3.69 7.56
CA ILE A 162 5.14 4.20 6.19
C ILE A 162 3.77 4.30 5.53
N ASP A 163 3.32 5.53 5.28
CA ASP A 163 2.05 5.83 4.61
C ASP A 163 2.32 6.15 3.15
N ILE A 164 1.92 5.24 2.26
CA ILE A 164 2.13 5.38 0.80
C ILE A 164 1.00 6.23 0.21
N LEU A 165 -0.23 5.93 0.60
CA LEU A 165 -1.42 6.68 0.22
C LEU A 165 -2.25 6.93 1.46
N GLU A 166 -2.54 8.20 1.72
CA GLU A 166 -3.67 8.65 2.53
C GLU A 166 -4.44 9.70 1.75
N GLY A 167 -5.77 9.58 1.68
CA GLY A 167 -6.64 10.63 1.14
C GLY A 167 -7.58 11.08 2.23
N VAL A 168 -7.72 12.38 2.47
CA VAL A 168 -8.75 12.89 3.39
C VAL A 168 -9.66 13.85 2.65
N ASN A 169 -10.96 13.66 2.79
CA ASN A 169 -11.98 14.60 2.29
C ASN A 169 -11.85 14.91 0.78
N LEU A 170 -11.48 13.94 -0.05
CA LEU A 170 -11.27 14.20 -1.48
C LEU A 170 -12.54 14.77 -2.13
N GLY A 171 -12.35 15.79 -2.96
CA GLY A 171 -13.43 16.53 -3.63
C GLY A 171 -14.25 17.47 -2.74
N THR A 172 -13.95 17.61 -1.44
CA THR A 172 -14.59 18.63 -0.59
C THR A 172 -13.96 20.00 -0.81
N THR A 173 -14.53 21.06 -0.23
CA THR A 173 -13.95 22.41 -0.32
C THR A 173 -12.50 22.38 0.15
N CYS A 174 -11.59 22.99 -0.61
CA CYS A 174 -10.19 23.12 -0.25
C CYS A 174 -9.68 24.49 -0.70
N PRO A 175 -9.67 25.50 0.18
CA PRO A 175 -9.21 26.85 -0.16
C PRO A 175 -7.75 26.91 -0.61
N GLN A 176 -6.93 25.96 -0.15
CA GLN A 176 -5.51 25.83 -0.48
C GLN A 176 -5.22 24.94 -1.70
N CYS A 177 -6.25 24.42 -2.37
CA CYS A 177 -6.09 23.54 -3.54
C CYS A 177 -6.34 24.30 -4.84
N ASP A 178 -5.59 23.93 -5.86
CA ASP A 178 -5.70 24.51 -7.20
C ASP A 178 -6.79 23.83 -8.05
N GLY A 179 -7.22 24.51 -9.11
CA GLY A 179 -8.13 23.97 -10.11
C GLY A 179 -9.62 24.05 -9.77
N ASN A 180 -9.99 24.54 -8.58
CA ASN A 180 -11.38 24.68 -8.13
C ASN A 180 -12.18 23.35 -8.20
N VAL A 181 -11.50 22.23 -7.99
CA VAL A 181 -12.10 20.87 -8.01
C VAL A 181 -12.34 20.30 -6.60
N GLY A 182 -11.99 21.06 -5.56
CA GLY A 182 -11.94 20.58 -4.17
C GLY A 182 -10.60 19.98 -3.79
N GLU A 183 -10.54 19.28 -2.65
CA GLU A 183 -9.32 18.59 -2.19
C GLU A 183 -8.93 17.50 -3.19
N ASN A 184 -7.84 17.75 -3.90
CA ASN A 184 -7.30 16.88 -4.94
C ASN A 184 -5.89 16.38 -4.60
N ARG A 185 -5.42 16.63 -3.36
CA ARG A 185 -4.12 16.17 -2.90
C ARG A 185 -4.27 14.91 -2.05
N MET A 186 -3.33 14.01 -2.23
CA MET A 186 -3.11 12.84 -1.38
C MET A 186 -1.88 13.07 -0.52
N ILE A 187 -1.81 12.38 0.61
CA ILE A 187 -0.75 12.47 1.61
C ILE A 187 0.08 11.19 1.56
N SER A 188 1.39 11.35 1.70
CA SER A 188 2.31 10.29 2.10
C SER A 188 3.08 10.77 3.31
N ALA A 189 3.37 9.87 4.23
CA ALA A 189 3.98 10.21 5.49
C ALA A 189 4.91 9.11 6.01
N LEU A 190 5.89 9.51 6.82
CA LEU A 190 6.66 8.65 7.69
C LEU A 190 6.43 9.08 9.14
N HIS A 191 6.07 8.14 10.02
CA HIS A 191 6.03 8.37 11.47
C HIS A 191 7.20 7.66 12.16
N PHE A 192 7.91 8.38 13.01
CA PHE A 192 9.12 7.90 13.69
C PHE A 192 9.42 8.74 14.95
N GLY A 193 10.64 8.65 15.49
CA GLY A 193 11.09 9.52 16.58
C GLY A 193 10.99 8.84 17.96
N ASP A 194 10.36 9.51 18.92
CA ASP A 194 10.14 9.04 20.30
C ASP A 194 8.65 8.83 20.59
N TYR A 195 8.29 8.29 21.75
CA TYR A 195 6.89 8.15 22.14
C TYR A 195 6.14 9.50 22.15
N PRO A 196 4.82 9.49 21.87
CA PRO A 196 4.01 10.70 21.97
C PRO A 196 4.18 11.39 23.33
N PRO A 197 4.26 12.73 23.35
CA PRO A 197 4.03 13.66 22.23
C PRO A 197 5.29 14.01 21.42
N LYS A 198 6.41 13.30 21.60
CA LYS A 198 7.69 13.56 20.93
C LYS A 198 7.88 12.78 19.62
N ASN A 199 6.82 12.09 19.17
CA ASN A 199 6.81 11.45 17.87
C ASN A 199 6.97 12.52 16.78
N LEU A 200 7.65 12.14 15.70
CA LEU A 200 7.88 12.99 14.55
C LEU A 200 7.09 12.45 13.36
N VAL A 201 6.73 13.38 12.48
CA VAL A 201 6.16 13.08 11.17
C VAL A 201 6.93 13.84 10.10
N ARG A 202 7.17 13.18 8.99
CA ARG A 202 7.55 13.81 7.72
C ARG A 202 6.46 13.46 6.74
N ASP A 203 5.73 14.45 6.25
CA ASP A 203 4.66 14.25 5.28
C ASP A 203 4.84 15.16 4.06
N THR A 204 4.20 14.78 2.98
CA THR A 204 4.04 15.61 1.78
C THR A 204 2.62 15.49 1.25
N ARG A 205 2.22 16.44 0.40
CA ARG A 205 0.95 16.42 -0.33
C ARG A 205 1.22 16.49 -1.82
N VAL A 206 0.61 15.59 -2.59
CA VAL A 206 0.75 15.53 -4.04
C VAL A 206 -0.61 15.64 -4.72
N ALA A 207 -0.74 16.52 -5.70
CA ALA A 207 -1.89 16.58 -6.61
C ALA A 207 -1.56 15.86 -7.92
N LEU A 208 -2.60 15.35 -8.58
CA LEU A 208 -2.48 14.84 -9.95
C LEU A 208 -2.24 16.00 -10.95
N PRO A 209 -1.62 15.71 -12.11
CA PRO A 209 -1.56 16.65 -13.22
C PRO A 209 -2.94 17.19 -13.60
N SER A 210 -2.98 18.40 -14.17
CA SER A 210 -4.21 19.07 -14.60
C SER A 210 -5.27 19.22 -13.49
N HIS A 211 -4.85 19.15 -12.23
CA HIS A 211 -5.73 19.24 -11.05
C HIS A 211 -6.82 18.16 -11.01
N ALA A 212 -6.59 16.99 -11.62
CA ALA A 212 -7.56 15.89 -11.58
C ALA A 212 -7.82 15.41 -10.15
N LEU A 213 -9.04 14.91 -9.89
CA LEU A 213 -9.38 14.33 -8.59
C LEU A 213 -8.90 12.87 -8.54
N PRO A 214 -8.14 12.46 -7.50
CA PRO A 214 -7.70 11.07 -7.34
C PRO A 214 -8.82 10.03 -7.22
N SER A 215 -10.05 10.49 -7.06
CA SER A 215 -11.24 9.68 -6.88
C SER A 215 -12.06 9.49 -8.16
N ASP A 216 -11.67 10.13 -9.26
CA ASP A 216 -12.33 9.97 -10.56
C ASP A 216 -11.88 8.69 -11.28
N ASP A 217 -10.61 8.30 -11.12
CA ASP A 217 -10.04 7.11 -11.77
C ASP A 217 -9.07 6.36 -10.82
N PHE A 218 -8.61 5.21 -11.28
CA PHE A 218 -7.57 4.45 -10.63
C PHE A 218 -6.19 5.01 -10.98
N HIS A 219 -5.36 5.15 -9.96
CA HIS A 219 -3.98 5.64 -10.08
C HIS A 219 -3.01 4.60 -9.52
N VAL A 220 -1.79 4.58 -10.07
CA VAL A 220 -0.72 3.71 -9.59
C VAL A 220 0.14 4.46 -8.59
N TRP A 221 0.23 3.90 -7.40
CA TRP A 221 1.06 4.39 -6.30
C TRP A 221 2.25 3.47 -6.15
N THR A 222 3.43 4.05 -5.99
CA THR A 222 4.66 3.28 -5.84
C THR A 222 5.49 3.83 -4.70
N LEU A 223 5.96 2.95 -3.83
CA LEU A 223 7.09 3.16 -2.94
C LEU A 223 8.24 2.30 -3.43
N GLU A 224 9.36 2.90 -3.79
CA GLU A 224 10.66 2.20 -3.82
C GLU A 224 11.38 2.47 -2.50
N TRP A 225 11.74 1.43 -1.78
CA TRP A 225 12.34 1.49 -0.45
C TRP A 225 13.60 0.64 -0.42
N GLY A 226 14.74 1.29 -0.21
CA GLY A 226 16.03 0.66 0.00
C GLY A 226 16.67 1.08 1.32
N GLU A 227 17.86 0.57 1.59
CA GLU A 227 18.66 0.94 2.76
C GLU A 227 18.97 2.43 2.75
N GLY A 228 18.29 3.20 3.61
CA GLY A 228 18.54 4.63 3.77
C GLY A 228 17.92 5.53 2.68
N LEU A 229 17.08 4.99 1.78
CA LEU A 229 16.49 5.74 0.67
C LEU A 229 15.04 5.30 0.41
N MET A 230 14.15 6.26 0.22
CA MET A 230 12.78 6.02 -0.24
C MET A 230 12.40 6.98 -1.36
N HIS A 231 11.79 6.46 -2.43
CA HIS A 231 11.16 7.24 -3.48
C HIS A 231 9.66 6.92 -3.56
N PHE A 232 8.84 7.96 -3.61
CA PHE A 232 7.41 7.82 -3.81
C PHE A 232 7.01 8.34 -5.19
N TYR A 233 6.15 7.58 -5.86
CA TYR A 233 5.65 7.88 -7.19
C TYR A 233 4.13 7.81 -7.25
N LEU A 234 3.57 8.68 -8.08
CA LEU A 234 2.17 8.69 -8.48
C LEU A 234 2.12 8.65 -10.01
N ASP A 235 1.51 7.62 -10.57
CA ASP A 235 1.46 7.34 -12.01
C ASP A 235 2.85 7.40 -12.67
N GLY A 236 3.85 6.80 -12.00
CA GLY A 236 5.23 6.74 -12.46
C GLY A 236 6.03 8.05 -12.30
N ARG A 237 5.41 9.13 -11.80
CA ARG A 237 6.10 10.39 -11.52
C ARG A 237 6.60 10.43 -10.08
N LYS A 238 7.92 10.52 -9.89
CA LYS A 238 8.51 10.73 -8.56
C LYS A 238 8.06 12.09 -8.03
N TYR A 239 7.47 12.13 -6.84
CA TYR A 239 7.07 13.38 -6.17
C TYR A 239 7.70 13.56 -4.80
N TRP A 240 8.30 12.51 -4.25
CA TRP A 240 8.94 12.58 -2.94
C TRP A 240 10.15 11.65 -2.87
N GLU A 241 11.19 12.15 -2.22
CA GLU A 241 12.43 11.44 -1.93
C GLU A 241 12.82 11.75 -0.49
N LEU A 242 13.24 10.72 0.21
CA LEU A 242 13.73 10.80 1.59
C LEU A 242 14.97 9.95 1.73
N THR A 243 15.89 10.42 2.54
CA THR A 243 17.10 9.71 2.91
C THR A 243 17.11 9.40 4.39
N GLU A 244 18.05 8.56 4.84
CA GLU A 244 18.33 8.28 6.25
C GLU A 244 18.47 9.52 7.15
N LYS A 245 18.74 10.70 6.58
CA LYS A 245 18.81 11.98 7.31
C LYS A 245 17.45 12.54 7.70
N ASP A 246 16.39 12.08 7.05
CA ASP A 246 15.03 12.61 7.23
C ASP A 246 14.26 11.92 8.36
N TRP A 247 14.79 10.82 8.90
CA TRP A 247 14.18 10.06 9.97
C TRP A 247 15.16 9.69 11.09
N SER A 248 14.61 9.21 12.21
CA SER A 248 15.39 8.68 13.33
C SER A 248 14.50 7.87 14.29
N SER A 249 15.10 7.08 15.16
CA SER A 249 14.40 6.44 16.28
C SER A 249 15.10 6.77 17.59
N ALA A 250 14.34 7.18 18.60
CA ALA A 250 14.85 7.43 19.95
C ALA A 250 15.12 6.13 20.74
N SER A 251 14.86 4.97 20.15
CA SER A 251 15.14 3.68 20.78
C SER A 251 16.64 3.53 21.10
N PRO A 252 17.01 3.06 22.29
CA PRO A 252 18.40 2.71 22.58
C PRO A 252 19.00 1.70 21.59
N LYS A 253 18.16 0.83 21.01
CA LYS A 253 18.57 -0.15 19.99
C LYS A 253 18.89 0.47 18.63
N ALA A 254 18.47 1.70 18.37
CA ALA A 254 18.76 2.44 17.15
C ALA A 254 20.06 3.25 17.24
N LYS A 255 20.73 3.27 18.40
CA LYS A 255 21.95 4.07 18.60
C LYS A 255 23.05 3.64 17.62
N GLY A 256 23.50 4.59 16.79
CA GLY A 256 24.53 4.36 15.78
C GLY A 256 24.02 3.71 14.49
N ASN A 257 22.71 3.50 14.35
CA ASN A 257 22.09 3.01 13.13
C ASN A 257 21.33 4.15 12.42
N PRO A 258 21.90 4.74 11.34
CA PRO A 258 21.27 5.87 10.65
C PRO A 258 20.00 5.49 9.89
N VAL A 259 19.83 4.23 9.50
CA VAL A 259 18.67 3.78 8.70
C VAL A 259 17.48 3.36 9.56
N ALA A 260 17.63 3.28 10.89
CA ALA A 260 16.53 2.98 11.80
C ALA A 260 15.49 4.12 11.84
N PRO A 261 14.17 3.81 11.86
CA PRO A 261 13.61 2.48 12.09
C PRO A 261 13.20 1.72 10.83
N PHE A 262 13.47 2.26 9.64
CA PHE A 262 13.00 1.72 8.36
C PHE A 262 13.97 0.71 7.75
N ASP A 263 14.56 -0.13 8.60
CA ASP A 263 15.47 -1.23 8.29
C ASP A 263 14.94 -2.59 8.79
N GLN A 264 13.69 -2.63 9.24
CA GLN A 264 12.98 -3.84 9.69
C GLN A 264 12.00 -4.32 8.62
N ARG A 265 11.37 -5.49 8.83
CA ARG A 265 10.31 -5.98 7.93
C ARG A 265 8.98 -5.31 8.24
N PHE A 266 8.32 -4.77 7.22
CA PHE A 266 7.00 -4.15 7.33
C PHE A 266 5.94 -4.99 6.61
N TYR A 267 4.77 -5.12 7.23
CA TYR A 267 3.59 -5.70 6.59
C TYR A 267 2.75 -4.57 5.98
N ILE A 268 2.08 -4.86 4.87
CA ILE A 268 1.17 -3.91 4.20
C ILE A 268 -0.27 -4.09 4.69
N MET A 269 -1.02 -2.99 4.70
CA MET A 269 -2.45 -2.98 4.95
C MET A 269 -3.18 -1.90 4.14
N ALA A 270 -4.49 -2.10 3.99
CA ALA A 270 -5.37 -1.15 3.35
C ALA A 270 -6.65 -0.99 4.17
N ASN A 271 -7.16 0.23 4.29
CA ASN A 271 -8.42 0.54 4.99
C ASN A 271 -9.17 1.72 4.39
N LEU A 272 -10.43 1.82 4.76
CA LEU A 272 -11.24 3.04 4.61
C LEU A 272 -11.76 3.47 5.99
N ALA A 273 -11.11 4.46 6.60
CA ALA A 273 -11.61 5.07 7.84
C ALA A 273 -12.70 6.11 7.55
N ILE A 274 -13.56 6.37 8.55
CA ILE A 274 -14.56 7.45 8.54
C ILE A 274 -14.34 8.34 9.76
N GLY A 275 -14.17 9.64 9.53
CA GLY A 275 -13.87 10.62 10.57
C GLY A 275 -12.45 10.47 11.13
N GLY A 276 -12.27 10.86 12.38
CA GLY A 276 -10.95 10.91 13.02
C GLY A 276 -10.27 12.26 12.85
N LYS A 277 -9.26 12.51 13.68
CA LYS A 277 -8.66 13.84 13.85
C LYS A 277 -8.18 14.44 12.52
N LEU A 278 -7.45 13.68 11.71
CA LEU A 278 -6.93 14.19 10.43
C LEU A 278 -8.05 14.62 9.49
N SER A 279 -9.05 13.77 9.24
CA SER A 279 -10.14 14.12 8.33
C SER A 279 -11.07 15.19 8.91
N GLU A 280 -11.33 15.20 10.21
CA GLU A 280 -12.28 16.14 10.83
C GLU A 280 -11.68 17.52 11.12
N ASP A 281 -10.35 17.66 11.18
CA ASP A 281 -9.67 18.95 11.37
C ASP A 281 -9.34 19.64 10.02
N ASN A 282 -9.38 18.92 8.89
CA ASN A 282 -9.07 19.44 7.56
C ASN A 282 -10.33 19.83 6.78
N ASN A 283 -10.21 20.86 5.93
CA ASN A 283 -11.25 21.30 4.99
C ASN A 283 -12.59 21.66 5.67
N ASP A 284 -13.70 21.04 5.26
CA ASP A 284 -15.06 21.37 5.73
C ASP A 284 -15.36 20.94 7.18
N LYS A 285 -14.41 20.24 7.82
CA LYS A 285 -14.43 19.75 9.22
C LYS A 285 -15.55 18.76 9.54
N GLY A 286 -15.32 17.81 10.46
CA GLY A 286 -16.32 16.80 10.83
C GLY A 286 -16.65 15.81 9.70
N VAL A 287 -17.84 15.18 9.78
CA VAL A 287 -18.26 14.10 8.86
C VAL A 287 -19.63 14.42 8.27
N ALA A 288 -19.74 14.43 6.93
CA ALA A 288 -21.01 14.68 6.24
C ALA A 288 -22.03 13.56 6.47
N LYS A 289 -23.30 13.92 6.60
CA LYS A 289 -24.39 12.97 6.92
C LYS A 289 -24.60 11.89 5.85
N ASN A 290 -24.27 12.20 4.60
CA ASN A 290 -24.46 11.42 3.38
C ASN A 290 -23.13 10.97 2.75
N VAL A 291 -22.03 10.97 3.50
CA VAL A 291 -20.71 10.55 2.99
C VAL A 291 -20.65 9.05 2.63
N VAL A 292 -21.55 8.25 3.19
CA VAL A 292 -21.62 6.79 2.98
C VAL A 292 -22.92 6.38 2.26
N PRO A 293 -22.92 5.30 1.45
CA PRO A 293 -21.82 4.37 1.25
C PRO A 293 -20.63 4.98 0.49
N ALA A 294 -19.43 4.74 1.00
CA ALA A 294 -18.17 5.13 0.36
C ALA A 294 -17.36 3.86 0.08
N GLU A 295 -16.73 3.80 -1.09
CA GLU A 295 -15.98 2.62 -1.53
C GLU A 295 -14.54 3.02 -1.88
N PHE A 296 -13.58 2.33 -1.27
CA PHE A 296 -12.19 2.34 -1.69
C PHE A 296 -11.91 1.09 -2.51
N ALA A 297 -11.64 1.26 -3.81
CA ALA A 297 -11.39 0.17 -4.74
C ALA A 297 -9.89 0.00 -5.00
N ILE A 298 -9.41 -1.23 -4.98
CA ILE A 298 -8.01 -1.60 -5.24
C ILE A 298 -8.02 -2.71 -6.29
N ASP A 299 -7.31 -2.48 -7.39
CA ASP A 299 -7.17 -3.37 -8.55
C ASP A 299 -6.13 -4.46 -8.28
N TRP A 300 -4.96 -4.06 -7.80
CA TRP A 300 -3.94 -5.02 -7.41
C TRP A 300 -2.98 -4.37 -6.42
N ILE A 301 -2.28 -5.23 -5.67
CA ILE A 301 -1.13 -4.89 -4.85
C ILE A 301 0.00 -5.85 -5.22
N ARG A 302 1.16 -5.30 -5.57
CA ARG A 302 2.34 -6.04 -6.00
C ARG A 302 3.56 -5.61 -5.19
N ILE A 303 4.34 -6.60 -4.79
CA ILE A 303 5.60 -6.41 -4.05
C ILE A 303 6.73 -7.01 -4.88
N TYR A 304 7.75 -6.20 -5.11
CA TYR A 304 8.94 -6.58 -5.84
C TYR A 304 10.17 -6.44 -4.95
N GLN A 305 11.19 -7.25 -5.19
CA GLN A 305 12.52 -7.10 -4.57
C GLN A 305 13.59 -7.04 -5.65
N CYS A 306 14.71 -6.39 -5.34
CA CYS A 306 15.80 -6.26 -6.29
C CYS A 306 16.53 -7.61 -6.44
N ARG A 307 16.54 -8.19 -7.66
CA ARG A 307 17.05 -9.56 -7.88
C ARG A 307 18.49 -9.75 -7.39
N GLY A 308 19.38 -8.81 -7.72
CA GLY A 308 20.80 -8.83 -7.39
C GLY A 308 21.16 -8.13 -6.07
N ASP A 309 20.20 -7.48 -5.40
CA ASP A 309 20.43 -6.69 -4.18
C ASP A 309 19.21 -6.76 -3.25
N ARG A 310 18.80 -7.97 -2.85
CA ARG A 310 17.63 -8.14 -1.96
C ARG A 310 17.84 -7.58 -0.56
N GLU A 311 19.10 -7.47 -0.12
CA GLU A 311 19.41 -7.03 1.25
C GLU A 311 19.39 -5.52 1.42
N LYS A 312 19.67 -4.73 0.38
CA LYS A 312 19.62 -3.25 0.43
C LYS A 312 18.60 -2.65 -0.52
N GLY A 313 18.25 -3.33 -1.61
CA GLY A 313 17.28 -2.87 -2.61
C GLY A 313 17.76 -1.70 -3.48
N LEU A 314 18.96 -1.17 -3.24
CA LEU A 314 19.44 0.07 -3.85
C LEU A 314 19.80 -0.12 -5.32
N ALA A 315 20.33 -1.29 -5.71
CA ALA A 315 20.77 -1.53 -7.09
C ALA A 315 19.63 -1.41 -8.14
N CYS A 316 18.38 -1.62 -7.74
CA CYS A 316 17.21 -1.51 -8.62
C CYS A 316 16.53 -0.14 -8.56
N MET A 317 16.87 0.69 -7.57
CA MET A 317 16.35 2.05 -7.46
C MET A 317 17.09 2.92 -8.47
N LYS A 318 16.40 3.31 -9.55
CA LYS A 318 16.96 4.23 -10.53
C LYS A 318 17.12 5.61 -9.90
N GLY A 319 18.33 6.19 -9.96
CA GLY A 319 18.62 7.53 -9.44
C GLY A 319 19.85 7.62 -8.52
N VAL A 320 20.52 6.53 -8.19
CA VAL A 320 21.83 6.57 -7.51
C VAL A 320 22.94 6.71 -8.57
N GLU A 321 23.21 7.97 -8.94
CA GLU A 321 24.34 8.47 -9.75
C GLU A 321 24.49 7.98 -11.21
N GLY A 322 24.38 8.95 -12.14
CA GLY A 322 25.29 9.04 -13.27
C GLY A 322 24.80 8.58 -14.64
N ASP A 323 23.94 9.38 -15.27
CA ASP A 323 24.11 9.63 -16.71
C ASP A 323 24.74 11.03 -16.85
N LYS A 324 25.99 11.01 -17.32
CA LYS A 324 26.72 12.18 -17.84
C LYS A 324 26.22 12.53 -19.23
#